data_AF-A0AAD9H4B7-F1
#
_entry.id   AF-A0AAD9H4B7-F1
#
_cell.length_a   1.000
_cell.length_b   1.000
_cell.length_c   1.000
_cell.angle_alpha   90.00
_cell.angle_beta   90.00
_cell.angle_gamma   90.00
#
_symmetry.space_group_name_H-M   'P 1'
#
loop_
_entity.id
_entity.type
_entity.pdbx_description
1 polymer ?
#
loop_
_entity_poly.entity_id
_entity_poly.type
_entity_poly.pdbx_seq_one_letter_code
_entity_poly.pdbx_strand_id
1 'polypeptide(L)'
;MEFTKNDFRVELQPMPHEANIWHRGEDWAGITNQKDRKKLQNRLNKRICKNAAALGYQFDWLICAVVSPFGSDEGGRGPVSAYSVAVPPSLAPTTMQLTTRHHPWIDLFPLPRMRDNLLVATNLLSPEDEQRLFDDIMDSRRANKEWAGLLVWGEGWDPQNWEVSLPFLQKWGWVLRGCPEIITSTNRWRCRRGERPISTRSFVLE
;
A
#
# COMPACT_ATOMS: atom_id res chain seq x y z
N MET A 1 -38.15 45.41 -14.86
CA MET A 1 -38.21 44.92 -13.47
C MET A 1 -37.19 43.80 -13.35
N GLU A 2 -36.09 44.06 -12.65
CA GLU A 2 -35.03 43.10 -12.35
C GLU A 2 -35.51 42.10 -11.29
N PHE A 3 -35.21 40.81 -11.49
CA PHE A 3 -35.38 39.79 -10.46
C PHE A 3 -34.02 39.54 -9.78
N THR A 4 -33.98 39.84 -8.48
CA THR A 4 -32.81 39.70 -7.62
C THR A 4 -32.51 38.22 -7.32
N LYS A 5 -31.21 37.87 -7.35
CA LYS A 5 -30.71 36.57 -6.89
C LYS A 5 -30.97 36.44 -5.38
N ASN A 6 -31.74 35.43 -5.01
CA ASN A 6 -31.99 35.10 -3.60
C ASN A 6 -30.75 34.40 -3.01
N ASP A 7 -30.25 34.94 -1.91
CA ASP A 7 -29.02 34.58 -1.22
C ASP A 7 -29.30 33.41 -0.25
N PHE A 8 -29.05 32.16 -0.67
CA PHE A 8 -29.03 31.02 0.25
C PHE A 8 -27.64 30.89 0.86
N ARG A 9 -27.41 31.59 1.98
CA ARG A 9 -26.26 31.34 2.85
C ARG A 9 -26.46 30.05 3.63
N VAL A 10 -25.74 29.00 3.22
CA VAL A 10 -25.59 27.76 4.00
C VAL A 10 -24.59 28.04 5.12
N GLU A 11 -25.05 28.06 6.37
CA GLU A 11 -24.16 28.06 7.53
C GLU A 11 -23.42 26.72 7.62
N LEU A 12 -22.11 26.75 7.39
CA LEU A 12 -21.22 25.61 7.55
C LEU A 12 -21.01 25.37 9.04
N GLN A 13 -21.64 24.34 9.59
CA GLN A 13 -21.26 23.86 10.93
C GLN A 13 -19.87 23.20 10.88
N PRO A 14 -19.03 23.36 11.93
CA PRO A 14 -17.74 22.68 12.02
C PRO A 14 -17.97 21.17 12.01
N MET A 15 -17.36 20.49 11.05
CA MET A 15 -17.62 19.09 10.78
C MET A 15 -16.76 18.19 11.69
N PRO A 16 -17.30 17.07 12.21
CA PRO A 16 -16.60 16.18 13.17
C PRO A 16 -15.28 15.52 12.70
N HIS A 17 -14.78 15.83 11.50
CA HIS A 17 -13.64 15.17 10.85
C HIS A 17 -12.28 15.85 11.05
N GLU A 18 -12.21 16.95 11.81
CA GLU A 18 -10.96 17.71 12.07
C GLU A 18 -9.89 16.90 12.82
N ALA A 19 -10.24 15.78 13.47
CA ALA A 19 -9.29 15.03 14.30
C ALA A 19 -8.24 14.20 13.53
N ASN A 20 -8.40 13.96 12.21
CA ASN A 20 -7.49 13.07 11.46
C ASN A 20 -7.08 13.57 10.07
N ILE A 21 -7.55 14.76 9.64
CA ILE A 21 -7.16 15.40 8.37
C ILE A 21 -6.50 16.72 8.74
N TRP A 22 -5.18 16.78 8.67
CA TRP A 22 -4.44 17.93 9.22
C TRP A 22 -4.50 19.14 8.29
N HIS A 23 -4.52 18.99 6.95
CA HIS A 23 -4.56 20.13 6.01
C HIS A 23 -5.28 19.87 4.67
N ARG A 24 -5.81 20.95 4.07
CA ARG A 24 -6.46 21.01 2.74
C ARG A 24 -5.59 20.57 1.54
N GLY A 25 -4.29 20.32 1.76
CA GLY A 25 -3.32 19.88 0.75
C GLY A 25 -3.10 18.36 0.69
N GLU A 26 -3.96 17.56 1.31
CA GLU A 26 -3.91 16.09 1.29
C GLU A 26 -4.84 15.45 0.24
N ASP A 27 -5.38 16.27 -0.69
CA ASP A 27 -6.05 15.77 -1.89
C ASP A 27 -4.99 15.33 -2.93
N TRP A 28 -4.89 14.02 -3.10
CA TRP A 28 -3.82 13.35 -3.84
C TRP A 28 -4.34 12.56 -5.05
N ALA A 29 -5.60 12.76 -5.43
CA ALA A 29 -6.13 12.19 -6.66
C ALA A 29 -5.63 12.94 -7.90
N GLY A 30 -5.20 12.19 -8.92
CA GLY A 30 -4.75 12.78 -10.18
C GLY A 30 -3.43 13.56 -10.06
N ILE A 31 -2.58 13.28 -9.06
CA ILE A 31 -1.29 13.96 -8.92
C ILE A 31 -0.40 13.65 -10.13
N THR A 32 -0.19 14.68 -10.94
CA THR A 32 0.84 14.74 -11.97
C THR A 32 2.10 15.47 -11.47
N ASN A 33 1.99 16.24 -10.37
CA ASN A 33 3.10 17.02 -9.80
C ASN A 33 4.19 16.12 -9.18
N GLN A 34 5.42 16.25 -9.67
CA GLN A 34 6.58 15.47 -9.22
C GLN A 34 6.89 15.64 -7.72
N LYS A 35 6.77 16.86 -7.17
CA LYS A 35 7.06 17.13 -5.75
C LYS A 35 6.10 16.39 -4.84
N ASP A 36 4.84 16.32 -5.23
CA ASP A 36 3.79 15.67 -4.45
C ASP A 36 3.87 14.16 -4.54
N ARG A 37 4.18 13.60 -5.73
CA ARG A 37 4.52 12.16 -5.86
C ARG A 37 5.69 11.75 -4.97
N LYS A 38 6.73 12.59 -4.90
CA LYS A 38 7.88 12.35 -4.01
C LYS A 38 7.47 12.34 -2.52
N LYS A 39 6.53 13.21 -2.10
CA LYS A 39 6.01 13.19 -0.72
C LYS A 39 5.26 11.89 -0.42
N LEU A 40 4.44 11.41 -1.36
CA LEU A 40 3.71 10.15 -1.20
C LEU A 40 4.65 8.96 -1.10
N GLN A 41 5.63 8.90 -2.00
CA GLN A 41 6.67 7.87 -1.96
C GLN A 41 7.44 7.89 -0.64
N ASN A 42 7.86 9.07 -0.17
CA ASN A 42 8.54 9.19 1.12
C ASN A 42 7.66 8.73 2.29
N ARG A 43 6.34 8.97 2.20
CA ARG A 43 5.37 8.49 3.18
C ARG A 43 5.33 6.96 3.18
N LEU A 44 5.18 6.32 2.02
CA LEU A 44 5.23 4.86 1.90
C LEU A 44 6.54 4.29 2.44
N ASN A 45 7.69 4.81 1.98
CA ASN A 45 9.02 4.36 2.41
C ASN A 45 9.17 4.43 3.93
N LYS A 46 8.73 5.53 4.57
CA LYS A 46 8.78 5.67 6.03
C LYS A 46 7.95 4.59 6.74
N ARG A 47 6.79 4.20 6.20
CA ARG A 47 5.92 3.19 6.80
C ARG A 47 6.43 1.78 6.58
N ILE A 48 6.97 1.50 5.39
CA ILE A 48 7.66 0.25 5.10
C ILE A 48 8.89 0.06 6.00
N CYS A 49 9.72 1.08 6.19
CA CYS A 49 10.85 1.01 7.12
C CYS A 49 10.41 0.70 8.56
N LYS A 50 9.27 1.25 9.01
CA LYS A 50 8.73 0.94 10.34
C LYS A 50 8.28 -0.52 10.44
N ASN A 51 7.58 -1.03 9.42
CA ASN A 51 7.19 -2.44 9.36
C ASN A 51 8.44 -3.34 9.34
N ALA A 52 9.47 -2.94 8.60
CA ALA A 52 10.74 -3.65 8.52
C ALA A 52 11.40 -3.75 9.91
N ALA A 53 11.51 -2.62 10.62
CA ALA A 53 12.03 -2.59 11.98
C ALA A 53 11.20 -3.45 12.96
N ALA A 54 9.86 -3.45 12.82
CA ALA A 54 8.97 -4.29 13.64
C ALA A 54 9.18 -5.79 13.38
N LEU A 55 9.68 -6.16 12.20
CA LEU A 55 10.05 -7.53 11.82
C LEU A 55 11.52 -7.87 12.11
N GLY A 56 12.28 -6.93 12.68
CA GLY A 56 13.70 -7.11 12.99
C GLY A 56 14.64 -6.87 11.81
N TYR A 57 14.14 -6.42 10.66
CA TYR A 57 15.00 -6.03 9.54
C TYR A 57 15.75 -4.73 9.86
N GLN A 58 17.04 -4.70 9.52
CA GLN A 58 17.83 -3.46 9.49
C GLN A 58 17.66 -2.78 8.12
N PHE A 59 18.66 -2.89 7.26
CA PHE A 59 18.64 -2.41 5.87
C PHE A 59 18.69 -3.53 4.85
N ASP A 60 18.74 -4.78 5.30
CA ASP A 60 18.96 -5.96 4.43
C ASP A 60 17.84 -6.13 3.39
N TRP A 61 16.64 -5.65 3.70
CA TRP A 61 15.51 -5.64 2.76
C TRP A 61 15.70 -4.70 1.56
N LEU A 62 16.77 -3.90 1.51
CA LEU A 62 17.15 -3.09 0.35
C LEU A 62 18.13 -3.82 -0.59
N ILE A 63 18.60 -5.00 -0.23
CA ILE A 63 19.66 -5.72 -0.95
C ILE A 63 19.04 -6.82 -1.81
N CYS A 64 19.15 -6.71 -3.15
CA CYS A 64 18.47 -7.58 -4.11
C CYS A 64 18.74 -9.10 -3.96
N ALA A 65 19.84 -9.50 -3.32
CA ALA A 65 20.23 -10.90 -3.14
C ALA A 65 19.87 -11.49 -1.76
N VAL A 66 19.25 -10.71 -0.88
CA VAL A 66 18.86 -11.17 0.46
C VAL A 66 17.61 -12.02 0.39
N VAL A 67 17.62 -13.12 1.14
CA VAL A 67 16.47 -13.99 1.35
C VAL A 67 15.79 -13.60 2.66
N SER A 68 14.46 -13.57 2.65
CA SER A 68 13.66 -13.36 3.85
C SER A 68 13.99 -14.43 4.91
N PRO A 69 14.18 -14.07 6.20
CA PRO A 69 14.28 -15.01 7.31
C PRO A 69 13.01 -15.88 7.48
N PHE A 70 11.89 -15.51 6.85
CA PHE A 70 10.70 -16.37 6.81
C PHE A 70 10.77 -17.38 5.67
N GLY A 71 11.52 -17.11 4.61
CA GLY A 71 11.71 -18.05 3.51
C GLY A 71 12.58 -19.23 3.92
N SER A 72 12.17 -20.44 3.54
CA SER A 72 13.01 -21.64 3.68
C SER A 72 13.82 -21.88 2.41
N ASP A 73 15.15 -21.92 2.52
CA ASP A 73 15.99 -22.70 1.60
C ASP A 73 15.90 -24.16 2.08
N GLU A 74 15.57 -25.10 1.19
CA GLU A 74 15.54 -26.53 1.51
C GLU A 74 16.84 -26.94 2.21
N GLY A 75 16.79 -27.13 3.55
CA GLY A 75 17.91 -27.62 4.36
C GLY A 75 18.46 -26.68 5.45
N GLY A 76 18.03 -25.43 5.54
CA GLY A 76 18.55 -24.49 6.55
C GLY A 76 17.47 -24.02 7.51
N ARG A 77 17.28 -24.69 8.64
CA ARG A 77 16.55 -24.11 9.79
C ARG A 77 17.43 -22.97 10.35
N GLY A 78 17.40 -21.81 9.70
CA GLY A 78 17.90 -20.57 10.27
C GLY A 78 17.26 -20.38 11.64
N PRO A 79 18.00 -19.87 12.64
CA PRO A 79 17.47 -19.85 13.98
C PRO A 79 16.24 -18.95 13.93
N VAL A 80 15.12 -19.50 14.41
CA VAL A 80 13.92 -18.76 14.81
C VAL A 80 14.33 -17.87 15.98
N SER A 81 15.24 -16.93 15.73
CA SER A 81 16.02 -16.23 16.74
C SER A 81 15.33 -14.92 17.01
N ALA A 82 14.50 -14.97 18.05
CA ALA A 82 14.03 -13.85 18.83
C ALA A 82 13.26 -12.79 18.01
N TYR A 83 11.97 -13.07 17.81
CA TYR A 83 10.96 -12.02 17.69
C TYR A 83 10.94 -11.22 19.01
N SER A 84 11.89 -10.29 19.18
CA SER A 84 11.83 -9.31 20.26
C SER A 84 11.04 -8.12 19.74
N VAL A 85 9.94 -7.80 20.43
CA VAL A 85 8.81 -6.92 20.05
C VAL A 85 7.68 -7.72 19.41
N ALA A 86 6.49 -7.64 20.01
CA ALA A 86 5.29 -8.30 19.54
C ALA A 86 4.97 -7.83 18.11
N VAL A 87 5.33 -8.66 17.12
CA VAL A 87 5.06 -8.40 15.71
C VAL A 87 3.55 -8.14 15.57
N PRO A 88 3.13 -7.04 14.93
CA PRO A 88 1.72 -6.81 14.66
C PRO A 88 1.09 -8.00 13.93
N PRO A 89 -0.09 -8.51 14.32
CA PRO A 89 -0.68 -9.71 13.74
C PRO A 89 -0.82 -9.67 12.21
N SER A 90 -1.05 -8.48 11.65
CA SER A 90 -1.12 -8.24 10.20
C SER A 90 0.19 -8.43 9.44
N LEU A 91 1.33 -8.38 10.14
CA LEU A 91 2.68 -8.63 9.61
C LEU A 91 3.20 -10.04 9.93
N ALA A 92 2.44 -10.86 10.65
CA ALA A 92 2.83 -12.26 10.89
C ALA A 92 3.02 -12.99 9.53
N PRO A 93 4.04 -13.84 9.39
CA PRO A 93 4.31 -14.55 8.14
C PRO A 93 3.18 -15.52 7.80
N THR A 94 2.86 -15.66 6.50
CA THR A 94 1.91 -16.67 6.03
C THR A 94 2.57 -18.04 5.90
N THR A 95 1.78 -19.11 5.81
CA THR A 95 2.29 -20.46 5.52
C THR A 95 3.11 -20.48 4.23
N MET A 96 2.67 -19.77 3.19
CA MET A 96 3.38 -19.72 1.92
C MET A 96 4.74 -19.05 2.08
N GLN A 97 4.82 -17.93 2.82
CA GLN A 97 6.09 -17.27 3.12
C GLN A 97 7.06 -18.19 3.85
N LEU A 98 6.56 -19.02 4.78
CA LEU A 98 7.37 -19.99 5.52
C LEU A 98 7.94 -21.11 4.65
N THR A 99 7.27 -21.43 3.54
CA THR A 99 7.64 -22.55 2.64
C THR A 99 8.26 -22.10 1.31
N THR A 100 8.33 -20.80 1.06
CA THR A 100 8.76 -20.25 -0.23
C THR A 100 9.94 -19.33 -0.04
N ARG A 101 11.03 -19.56 -0.77
CA ARG A 101 12.16 -18.64 -0.83
C ARG A 101 11.73 -17.33 -1.49
N HIS A 102 11.93 -16.20 -0.82
CA HIS A 102 11.50 -14.89 -1.33
C HIS A 102 12.32 -13.74 -0.76
N HIS A 103 12.21 -12.56 -1.37
CA HIS A 103 12.90 -11.35 -0.92
C HIS A 103 12.13 -10.67 0.23
N PRO A 104 12.82 -10.10 1.24
CA PRO A 104 12.19 -9.48 2.41
C PRO A 104 11.16 -8.37 2.16
N TRP A 105 11.12 -7.77 0.97
CA TRP A 105 10.25 -6.62 0.69
C TRP A 105 8.77 -7.02 0.69
N ILE A 106 8.48 -8.29 0.39
CA ILE A 106 7.14 -8.88 0.43
C ILE A 106 6.60 -8.92 1.87
N ASP A 107 7.46 -9.13 2.87
CA ASP A 107 7.04 -9.21 4.28
C ASP A 107 6.48 -7.91 4.85
N LEU A 108 6.74 -6.80 4.16
CA LEU A 108 6.52 -5.46 4.69
C LEU A 108 5.08 -4.98 4.52
N PHE A 109 4.21 -5.75 3.86
CA PHE A 109 2.81 -5.40 3.61
C PHE A 109 1.85 -6.08 4.61
N PRO A 110 0.86 -5.36 5.17
CA PRO A 110 -0.01 -5.89 6.22
C PRO A 110 -1.19 -6.72 5.69
N LEU A 111 -1.14 -7.16 4.43
CA LEU A 111 -2.21 -7.90 3.77
C LEU A 111 -1.70 -9.32 3.45
N PRO A 112 -2.01 -10.33 4.28
CA PRO A 112 -1.50 -11.70 4.10
C PRO A 112 -1.76 -12.27 2.70
N ARG A 113 -2.98 -12.10 2.19
CA ARG A 113 -3.36 -12.59 0.85
C ARG A 113 -2.60 -11.88 -0.27
N MET A 114 -2.36 -10.58 -0.14
CA MET A 114 -1.55 -9.81 -1.09
C MET A 114 -0.11 -10.34 -1.12
N ARG A 115 0.46 -10.67 0.04
CA ARG A 115 1.81 -11.26 0.14
C ARG A 115 1.88 -12.60 -0.58
N ASP A 116 0.90 -13.48 -0.37
CA ASP A 116 0.81 -14.76 -1.10
C ASP A 116 0.71 -14.55 -2.61
N ASN A 117 -0.11 -13.59 -3.07
CA ASN A 117 -0.23 -13.27 -4.49
C ASN A 117 1.09 -12.76 -5.10
N LEU A 118 1.84 -11.95 -4.34
CA LEU A 118 3.16 -11.49 -4.75
C LEU A 118 4.16 -12.64 -4.86
N LEU A 119 4.18 -13.57 -3.90
CA LEU A 119 5.07 -14.76 -3.96
C LEU A 119 4.82 -15.60 -5.20
N VAL A 120 3.54 -15.87 -5.50
CA VAL A 120 3.15 -16.60 -6.71
C VAL A 120 3.63 -15.85 -7.95
N ALA A 121 3.42 -14.53 -8.00
CA ALA A 121 3.81 -13.73 -9.15
C ALA A 121 5.31 -13.60 -9.34
N THR A 122 6.11 -13.39 -8.29
CA THR A 122 7.57 -13.33 -8.40
C THR A 122 8.17 -14.64 -8.91
N ASN A 123 7.49 -15.76 -8.75
CA ASN A 123 7.91 -17.04 -9.32
C ASN A 123 7.47 -17.27 -10.78
N LEU A 124 6.55 -16.45 -11.29
CA LEU A 124 5.96 -16.58 -12.64
C LEU A 124 6.39 -15.47 -13.61
N LEU A 125 6.66 -14.27 -13.09
CA LEU A 125 7.06 -13.11 -13.88
C LEU A 125 8.49 -13.26 -14.40
N SER A 126 8.78 -12.62 -15.53
CA SER A 126 10.16 -12.43 -15.95
C SER A 126 10.86 -11.44 -15.00
N PRO A 127 12.20 -11.46 -14.90
CA PRO A 127 12.95 -10.50 -14.08
C PRO A 127 12.61 -9.03 -14.40
N GLU A 128 12.32 -8.72 -15.66
CA GLU A 128 11.94 -7.37 -16.09
C GLU A 128 10.55 -6.97 -15.59
N ASP A 129 9.58 -7.89 -15.63
CA ASP A 129 8.22 -7.63 -15.14
C ASP A 129 8.16 -7.62 -13.60
N GLU A 130 8.96 -8.45 -12.93
CA GLU A 130 9.18 -8.36 -11.48
C GLU A 130 9.76 -6.99 -11.10
N GLN A 131 10.80 -6.52 -11.82
CA GLN A 131 11.37 -5.19 -11.58
C GLN A 131 10.35 -4.07 -11.83
N ARG A 132 9.49 -4.19 -12.84
CA ARG A 132 8.41 -3.20 -13.09
C ARG A 132 7.37 -3.18 -11.97
N LEU A 133 7.00 -4.35 -11.46
CA LEU A 133 6.10 -4.48 -10.32
C LEU A 133 6.71 -3.84 -9.07
N PHE A 134 7.98 -4.11 -8.80
CA PHE A 134 8.73 -3.47 -7.72
C PHE A 134 8.78 -1.94 -7.90
N ASP A 135 9.12 -1.45 -9.09
CA ASP A 135 9.19 -0.01 -9.38
C ASP A 135 7.82 0.66 -9.16
N ASP A 136 6.70 0.06 -9.60
CA ASP A 136 5.38 0.66 -9.39
C ASP A 136 4.88 0.59 -7.94
N ILE A 137 5.32 -0.40 -7.15
CA ILE A 137 4.96 -0.50 -5.72
C ILE A 137 5.87 0.38 -4.85
N MET A 138 7.18 0.28 -5.04
CA MET A 138 8.21 0.80 -4.14
C MET A 138 8.91 2.05 -4.71
N ASP A 139 9.07 2.13 -6.04
CA ASP A 139 9.86 3.19 -6.69
C ASP A 139 9.15 3.98 -7.80
N SER A 140 8.02 4.60 -7.45
CA SER A 140 7.19 5.39 -8.38
C SER A 140 7.87 6.64 -9.01
N ARG A 141 9.20 6.84 -8.81
CA ARG A 141 9.99 7.95 -9.40
C ARG A 141 9.95 7.98 -10.93
N ARG A 142 9.64 6.85 -11.58
CA ARG A 142 9.71 6.66 -13.05
C ARG A 142 8.39 6.78 -13.79
N ALA A 143 7.26 6.99 -13.11
CA ALA A 143 5.98 7.08 -13.78
C ALA A 143 5.90 8.39 -14.59
N ASN A 144 5.97 8.31 -15.93
CA ASN A 144 6.04 9.52 -16.77
C ASN A 144 4.68 10.17 -17.07
N LYS A 145 3.54 9.59 -16.64
CA LYS A 145 2.20 10.14 -16.99
C LYS A 145 1.16 10.13 -15.86
N GLU A 146 1.02 9.05 -15.10
CA GLU A 146 0.10 8.98 -13.94
C GLU A 146 0.72 8.14 -12.82
N TRP A 147 0.51 8.52 -11.55
CA TRP A 147 1.08 7.80 -10.41
C TRP A 147 0.30 6.50 -10.13
N ALA A 148 0.93 5.36 -10.45
CA ALA A 148 0.52 4.03 -9.98
C ALA A 148 1.26 3.72 -8.67
N GLY A 149 0.54 3.41 -7.59
CA GLY A 149 1.18 3.01 -6.34
C GLY A 149 0.23 2.87 -5.16
N LEU A 150 0.85 2.64 -4.00
CA LEU A 150 0.19 2.46 -2.71
C LEU A 150 0.42 3.67 -1.81
N LEU A 151 -0.64 4.08 -1.12
CA LEU A 151 -0.67 5.18 -0.15
C LEU A 151 -0.84 4.59 1.24
N VAL A 152 -0.17 5.19 2.24
CA VAL A 152 -0.32 4.81 3.65
C VAL A 152 -0.60 6.05 4.49
N TRP A 153 -1.81 6.17 5.01
CA TRP A 153 -2.31 7.35 5.73
C TRP A 153 -1.95 7.37 7.22
N GLY A 154 -1.68 6.21 7.80
CA GLY A 154 -1.41 6.02 9.22
C GLY A 154 -0.27 5.05 9.48
N GLU A 155 -0.42 4.16 10.44
CA GLU A 155 0.57 3.12 10.70
C GLU A 155 0.56 2.05 9.61
N GLY A 156 1.77 1.65 9.19
CA GLY A 156 1.97 0.78 8.02
C GLY A 156 1.54 -0.66 8.23
N TRP A 157 1.47 -1.11 9.48
CA TRP A 157 0.98 -2.44 9.81
C TRP A 157 -0.55 -2.52 9.89
N ASP A 158 -1.29 -1.42 9.84
CA ASP A 158 -2.75 -1.46 9.89
C ASP A 158 -3.33 -1.38 8.46
N PRO A 159 -3.97 -2.44 7.94
CA PRO A 159 -4.56 -2.46 6.59
C PRO A 159 -5.54 -1.31 6.31
N GLN A 160 -6.22 -0.78 7.34
CA GLN A 160 -7.19 0.31 7.20
C GLN A 160 -6.55 1.66 6.88
N ASN A 161 -5.22 1.75 6.93
CA ASN A 161 -4.45 2.92 6.56
C ASN A 161 -3.96 2.88 5.11
N TRP A 162 -4.19 1.78 4.39
CA TRP A 162 -3.70 1.61 3.03
C TRP A 162 -4.74 2.03 2.00
N GLU A 163 -4.29 2.73 0.96
CA GLU A 163 -5.11 3.10 -0.18
C GLU A 163 -4.36 2.78 -1.47
N VAL A 164 -5.08 2.31 -2.48
CA VAL A 164 -4.53 1.93 -3.78
C VAL A 164 -4.96 2.94 -4.83
N SER A 165 -4.04 3.36 -5.69
CA SER A 165 -4.39 4.25 -6.79
C SER A 165 -5.15 3.52 -7.91
N LEU A 166 -5.99 4.24 -8.65
CA LEU A 166 -6.74 3.67 -9.76
C LEU A 166 -5.81 3.13 -10.88
N PRO A 167 -4.72 3.83 -11.28
CA PRO A 167 -3.76 3.27 -12.23
C PRO A 167 -3.08 1.98 -11.73
N PHE A 168 -2.83 1.86 -10.42
CA PHE A 168 -2.32 0.63 -9.84
C PHE A 168 -3.32 -0.52 -9.97
N LEU A 169 -4.60 -0.28 -9.67
CA LEU A 169 -5.64 -1.30 -9.82
C LEU A 169 -5.79 -1.78 -11.27
N GLN A 170 -5.68 -0.87 -12.24
CA GLN A 170 -5.76 -1.22 -13.66
C GLN A 170 -4.59 -2.11 -14.11
N LYS A 171 -3.38 -1.88 -13.59
CA LYS A 171 -2.17 -2.60 -14.01
C LYS A 171 -1.91 -3.87 -13.19
N TRP A 172 -2.06 -3.77 -11.87
CA TRP A 172 -1.64 -4.76 -10.89
C TRP A 172 -2.79 -5.23 -9.99
N GLY A 173 -4.05 -5.01 -10.37
CA GLY A 173 -5.21 -5.40 -9.56
C GLY A 173 -5.22 -6.89 -9.17
N TRP A 174 -4.59 -7.76 -9.97
CA TRP A 174 -4.44 -9.18 -9.63
C TRP A 174 -3.66 -9.43 -8.33
N VAL A 175 -2.74 -8.53 -7.94
CA VAL A 175 -1.99 -8.58 -6.66
C VAL A 175 -2.96 -8.52 -5.47
N LEU A 176 -4.12 -7.89 -5.66
CA LEU A 176 -5.11 -7.61 -4.61
C LEU A 176 -6.32 -8.56 -4.65
N ARG A 177 -6.31 -9.61 -5.48
CA ARG A 177 -7.38 -10.62 -5.49
C ARG A 177 -7.53 -11.26 -4.12
N GLY A 178 -8.77 -11.42 -3.66
CA GLY A 178 -9.09 -11.93 -2.33
C GLY A 178 -8.76 -10.98 -1.17
N CYS A 179 -8.50 -9.69 -1.42
CA CYS A 179 -8.23 -8.66 -0.39
C CYS A 179 -9.34 -7.58 -0.37
N PRO A 180 -10.62 -7.90 -0.11
CA PRO A 180 -11.70 -6.90 -0.15
C PRO A 180 -11.50 -5.72 0.84
N GLU A 181 -10.73 -5.92 1.90
CA GLU A 181 -10.38 -4.92 2.89
C GLU A 181 -9.59 -3.74 2.29
N ILE A 182 -8.77 -3.97 1.27
CA ILE A 182 -7.97 -2.89 0.66
C ILE A 182 -8.83 -1.97 -0.20
N ILE A 183 -9.86 -2.52 -0.85
CA ILE A 183 -10.84 -1.71 -1.59
C ILE A 183 -11.75 -0.95 -0.62
N THR A 184 -12.13 -1.58 0.49
CA THR A 184 -12.90 -0.93 1.57
C THR A 184 -12.12 0.25 2.15
N SER A 185 -10.85 0.05 2.49
CA SER A 185 -9.96 1.10 2.98
C SER A 185 -9.74 2.20 1.93
N THR A 186 -9.47 1.82 0.68
CA THR A 186 -9.34 2.76 -0.45
C THR A 186 -10.58 3.64 -0.58
N ASN A 187 -11.78 3.04 -0.60
CA ASN A 187 -13.03 3.79 -0.70
C ASN A 187 -13.28 4.68 0.51
N ARG A 188 -12.91 4.25 1.71
CA ARG A 188 -12.98 5.10 2.92
C ARG A 188 -12.15 6.36 2.76
N TRP A 189 -10.90 6.25 2.31
CA TRP A 189 -10.01 7.40 2.12
C TRP A 189 -10.44 8.31 0.96
N ARG A 190 -10.88 7.72 -0.15
CA ARG A 190 -11.47 8.44 -1.29
C ARG A 190 -12.71 9.25 -0.88
N CYS A 191 -13.68 8.61 -0.22
CA CYS A 191 -14.90 9.28 0.24
C CYS A 191 -14.60 10.40 1.25
N ARG A 192 -13.59 10.23 2.12
CA ARG A 192 -13.15 11.28 3.06
C ARG A 192 -12.68 12.55 2.36
N ARG A 193 -12.19 12.45 1.12
CA ARG A 193 -11.77 13.59 0.28
C ARG A 193 -12.85 14.04 -0.72
N GLY A 194 -14.04 13.46 -0.67
CA GLY A 194 -15.12 13.77 -1.61
C GLY A 194 -14.99 13.09 -2.98
N GLU A 195 -14.07 12.13 -3.13
CA GLU A 195 -13.95 11.34 -4.35
C GLU A 195 -14.99 10.22 -4.41
N ARG A 196 -15.34 9.81 -5.63
CA ARG A 196 -16.24 8.68 -5.84
C ARG A 196 -15.56 7.36 -5.42
N PRO A 197 -16.30 6.45 -4.77
CA PRO A 197 -15.81 5.12 -4.47
C PRO A 197 -15.56 4.34 -5.77
N ILE A 198 -14.55 3.49 -5.74
CA ILE A 198 -14.26 2.52 -6.77
C ILE A 198 -15.30 1.40 -6.66
N SER A 199 -15.97 1.11 -7.77
CA SER A 199 -16.91 0.00 -7.88
C SER A 199 -16.14 -1.33 -7.90
N THR A 200 -16.47 -2.24 -6.98
CA THR A 200 -15.93 -3.61 -6.96
C THR A 200 -16.31 -4.40 -8.22
N ARG A 201 -17.39 -4.04 -8.92
CA ARG A 201 -17.75 -4.68 -10.21
C ARG A 201 -16.78 -4.33 -11.34
N SER A 202 -16.13 -3.17 -11.27
CA SER A 202 -15.14 -2.75 -12.26
C SER A 202 -13.79 -3.45 -12.07
N PHE A 203 -13.56 -3.98 -10.86
CA PHE A 203 -12.37 -4.72 -10.48
C PHE A 203 -12.84 -5.95 -9.68
N VAL A 204 -13.39 -6.95 -10.37
CA VAL A 204 -13.78 -8.21 -9.70
C VAL A 204 -12.49 -8.86 -9.20
N LEU A 205 -12.30 -8.77 -7.88
CA LEU A 205 -11.16 -9.32 -7.14
C LEU A 205 -11.58 -10.60 -6.40
N GLU A 206 -12.41 -11.42 -7.05
CA GLU A 206 -12.77 -12.78 -6.60
C GLU A 206 -11.61 -13.76 -6.82
#